data_AF-A0A1T5D0Z7-F1
#
_entry.id   AF-A0A1T5D0Z7-F1
#
_cell.length_a   1.000
_cell.length_b   1.000
_cell.length_c   1.000
_cell.angle_alpha   90.00
_cell.angle_beta   90.00
_cell.angle_gamma   90.00
#
_symmetry.space_group_name_H-M   'P 1'
#
loop_
_entity.id
_entity.type
_entity.pdbx_description
1 polymer ?
#
loop_
_entity_poly.entity_id
_entity_poly.type
_entity_poly.pdbx_seq_one_letter_code
_entity_poly.pdbx_strand_id
1 'polypeptide(L)'
;MNFIQGVLTWKRTLILSIGVLALLNIFSFYGLYTNKFYFFKIDNYIFPLLSIVHFVFLYVLWFKIKEDELSDPPMRTLEYVLYIISLVYVYKLVETIIILLSYNDFDNHLIPSTFLPLGYFMLLLYTLLLLVTYLAIAYRKKIVGTYLFDDMNQHVDHWK
;
A
#
# COMPACT_ATOMS: atom_id res chain seq x y z
N MET A 1 -10.76 11.93 13.60
CA MET A 1 -9.54 11.12 13.79
C MET A 1 -9.63 10.15 14.98
N ASN A 2 -10.35 10.48 16.05
CA ASN A 2 -10.42 9.65 17.27
C ASN A 2 -11.21 8.33 17.12
N PHE A 3 -12.28 8.29 16.31
CA PHE A 3 -13.08 7.07 16.14
C PHE A 3 -12.34 5.99 15.32
N ILE A 4 -11.68 6.40 14.23
CA ILE A 4 -10.91 5.50 13.35
C ILE A 4 -9.70 4.90 14.10
N GLN A 5 -9.04 5.70 14.94
CA GLN A 5 -7.92 5.23 15.78
C GLN A 5 -8.34 4.30 16.92
N GLY A 6 -9.62 4.33 17.33
CA GLY A 6 -10.18 3.40 18.31
C GLY A 6 -10.50 2.03 17.73
N VAL A 7 -10.90 1.95 16.45
CA VAL A 7 -11.26 0.70 15.78
C VAL A 7 -10.04 0.03 15.13
N LEU A 8 -9.22 0.80 14.41
CA LEU A 8 -7.96 0.34 13.85
C LEU A 8 -6.82 0.73 14.79
N THR A 9 -6.27 -0.22 15.52
CA THR A 9 -4.99 -0.03 16.21
C THR A 9 -3.83 -0.14 15.22
N TRP A 10 -2.63 0.33 15.59
CA TRP A 10 -1.43 0.17 14.77
C TRP A 10 -1.21 -1.30 14.33
N LYS A 11 -1.32 -2.24 15.28
CA LYS A 11 -1.17 -3.69 15.00
C LYS A 11 -2.19 -4.19 13.96
N ARG A 12 -3.45 -3.75 14.05
CA ARG A 12 -4.49 -4.12 13.08
C ARG A 12 -4.22 -3.51 11.71
N THR A 13 -3.78 -2.26 11.68
CA THR A 13 -3.41 -1.56 10.43
C THR A 13 -2.27 -2.29 9.73
N LEU A 14 -1.23 -2.69 10.47
CA LEU A 14 -0.11 -3.46 9.94
C LEU A 14 -0.55 -4.80 9.33
N ILE A 15 -1.33 -5.60 10.07
CA ILE A 15 -1.83 -6.90 9.58
C ILE A 15 -2.70 -6.72 8.33
N LEU A 16 -3.58 -5.71 8.36
CA LEU A 16 -4.48 -5.42 7.24
C LEU A 16 -3.70 -4.93 6.01
N SER A 17 -2.69 -4.08 6.17
CA SER A 17 -1.78 -3.68 5.08
C SER A 17 -1.06 -4.87 4.46
N ILE A 18 -0.51 -5.77 5.29
CA ILE A 18 0.18 -6.98 4.82
C ILE A 18 -0.79 -7.88 4.03
N GLY A 19 -1.99 -8.12 4.58
CA GLY A 19 -3.01 -8.94 3.92
C GLY A 19 -3.44 -8.36 2.58
N VAL A 20 -3.70 -7.05 2.52
CA VAL A 20 -4.08 -6.37 1.27
C VAL A 20 -2.97 -6.42 0.23
N LEU A 21 -1.73 -6.12 0.63
CA LEU A 21 -0.58 -6.18 -0.27
C LEU A 21 -0.36 -7.60 -0.80
N ALA A 22 -0.49 -8.63 0.05
CA ALA A 22 -0.36 -10.03 -0.37
C ALA A 22 -1.45 -10.43 -1.38
N LEU A 23 -2.70 -10.06 -1.12
CA LEU A 23 -3.81 -10.34 -2.05
C LEU A 23 -3.62 -9.60 -3.38
N LEU A 24 -3.31 -8.32 -3.35
CA LEU A 24 -3.09 -7.55 -4.57
C LEU A 24 -1.87 -8.02 -5.38
N ASN A 25 -0.86 -8.59 -4.73
CA ASN A 25 0.25 -9.26 -5.42
C ASN A 25 -0.20 -10.50 -6.21
N ILE A 26 -1.21 -11.23 -5.73
CA ILE A 26 -1.77 -12.38 -6.45
C ILE A 26 -2.67 -11.87 -7.58
N PHE A 27 -3.54 -10.90 -7.29
CA PHE A 27 -4.48 -10.35 -8.26
C PHE A 27 -3.82 -9.47 -9.32
N SER A 28 -2.60 -8.99 -9.13
CA SER A 28 -1.87 -8.26 -10.18
C SER A 28 -1.62 -9.10 -11.43
N PHE A 29 -1.66 -10.43 -11.31
CA PHE A 29 -1.54 -11.35 -12.44
C PHE A 29 -2.90 -11.76 -13.02
N TYR A 30 -4.00 -11.41 -12.39
CA TYR A 30 -5.33 -11.87 -12.80
C TYR A 30 -5.96 -10.95 -13.85
N GLY A 31 -6.39 -11.52 -14.98
CA GLY A 31 -7.13 -10.81 -16.00
C GLY A 31 -8.65 -10.92 -15.81
N LEU A 32 -9.30 -9.80 -15.51
CA LEU A 32 -10.74 -9.71 -15.28
C LEU A 32 -11.58 -10.24 -16.45
N TYR A 33 -11.28 -9.79 -17.68
CA TYR A 33 -12.07 -10.14 -18.87
C TYR A 33 -11.95 -11.62 -19.26
N THR A 34 -10.84 -12.29 -18.92
CA THR A 34 -10.55 -13.64 -19.42
C THR A 34 -10.60 -14.71 -18.34
N ASN A 35 -10.73 -14.32 -17.06
CA ASN A 35 -10.66 -15.21 -15.90
C ASN A 35 -9.40 -16.11 -15.90
N LYS A 36 -8.25 -15.53 -16.26
CA LYS A 36 -6.96 -16.24 -16.38
C LYS A 36 -5.84 -15.46 -15.70
N PHE A 37 -4.82 -16.19 -15.23
CA PHE A 37 -3.60 -15.60 -14.71
C PHE A 37 -2.53 -15.45 -15.80
N TYR A 38 -1.91 -14.28 -15.86
CA TYR A 38 -0.90 -13.90 -16.83
C TYR A 38 0.46 -13.70 -16.17
N PHE A 39 1.15 -14.80 -15.86
CA PHE A 39 2.47 -14.77 -15.21
C PHE A 39 3.59 -14.27 -16.14
N PHE A 40 3.46 -14.39 -17.46
CA PHE A 40 4.51 -13.98 -18.39
C PHE A 40 4.38 -12.52 -18.87
N LYS A 41 3.36 -11.78 -18.41
CA LYS A 41 3.17 -10.38 -18.78
C LYS A 41 3.98 -9.50 -17.84
N ILE A 42 5.04 -8.88 -18.35
CA ILE A 42 6.00 -8.08 -17.57
C ILE A 42 5.30 -6.93 -16.82
N ASP A 43 4.30 -6.30 -17.43
CA ASP A 43 3.53 -5.20 -16.81
C ASP A 43 2.90 -5.59 -15.46
N ASN A 44 2.56 -6.87 -15.28
CA ASN A 44 1.94 -7.37 -14.05
C ASN A 44 2.92 -7.40 -12.86
N TYR A 45 4.23 -7.34 -13.11
CA TYR A 45 5.27 -7.31 -12.08
C TYR A 45 5.52 -5.91 -11.50
N ILE A 46 4.98 -4.86 -12.12
CA ILE A 46 5.12 -3.49 -11.62
C ILE A 46 4.56 -3.39 -10.19
N PHE A 47 3.36 -3.93 -9.95
CA PHE A 47 2.77 -3.87 -8.62
C PHE A 47 3.57 -4.67 -7.58
N PRO A 48 3.95 -5.93 -7.81
CA PRO A 48 4.84 -6.68 -6.93
C PRO A 48 6.14 -5.96 -6.59
N LEU A 49 6.81 -5.37 -7.58
CA LEU A 49 8.05 -4.63 -7.36
C LEU A 49 7.83 -3.44 -6.41
N LEU A 50 6.79 -2.64 -6.63
CA LEU A 50 6.48 -1.51 -5.75
C LEU A 50 6.02 -1.97 -4.36
N SER A 51 5.36 -3.13 -4.27
CA SER A 51 4.92 -3.70 -2.99
C SER A 51 6.09 -4.05 -2.08
N ILE A 52 7.26 -4.43 -2.63
CA ILE A 52 8.48 -4.70 -1.84
C ILE A 52 8.88 -3.46 -1.04
N VAL A 53 8.90 -2.29 -1.69
CA VAL A 53 9.24 -1.03 -1.01
C VAL A 53 8.23 -0.71 0.09
N HIS A 54 6.95 -0.96 -0.16
CA HIS A 54 5.91 -0.77 0.84
C HIS A 54 6.07 -1.73 2.04
N PHE A 55 6.39 -3.01 1.79
CA PHE A 55 6.71 -3.95 2.87
C PHE A 55 7.92 -3.51 3.69
N VAL A 56 8.97 -3.00 3.04
CA VAL A 56 10.15 -2.45 3.73
C VAL A 56 9.75 -1.27 4.61
N PHE A 57 8.92 -0.35 4.13
CA PHE A 57 8.40 0.76 4.95
C PHE A 57 7.63 0.25 6.18
N LEU A 58 6.72 -0.71 6.00
CA LEU A 58 5.94 -1.27 7.11
C LEU A 58 6.83 -1.97 8.13
N TYR A 59 7.86 -2.69 7.67
CA TYR A 59 8.84 -3.35 8.52
C TYR A 59 9.65 -2.34 9.35
N VAL A 60 10.21 -1.32 8.70
CA VAL A 60 11.00 -0.27 9.39
C VAL A 60 10.13 0.47 10.40
N LEU A 61 8.89 0.80 10.04
CA LEU A 61 7.94 1.44 10.95
C LEU A 61 7.61 0.55 12.15
N TRP A 62 7.35 -0.75 11.92
CA TRP A 62 7.11 -1.70 12.99
C TRP A 62 8.32 -1.85 13.92
N PHE A 63 9.53 -1.95 13.36
CA PHE A 63 10.77 -2.08 14.10
C PHE A 63 10.98 -0.87 15.02
N LYS A 64 10.84 0.35 14.49
CA LYS A 64 11.00 1.57 15.29
C LYS A 64 9.99 1.71 16.41
N ILE A 65 8.73 1.36 16.14
CA ILE A 65 7.68 1.37 17.18
C ILE A 65 7.98 0.33 18.28
N LYS A 66 8.64 -0.79 17.92
CA LYS A 66 8.97 -1.85 18.88
C LYS A 66 10.18 -1.48 19.75
N GLU A 67 11.20 -0.86 19.17
CA GLU A 67 12.45 -0.49 19.86
C GLU A 67 12.41 0.94 20.45
N ASP A 68 11.28 1.64 20.33
CA ASP A 68 11.08 3.03 20.79
C ASP A 68 12.13 4.01 20.22
N GLU A 69 12.54 3.78 18.97
CA GLU A 69 13.52 4.61 18.27
C GLU A 69 12.88 5.79 17.54
N LEU A 70 13.60 6.91 17.54
CA LEU A 70 13.23 8.10 16.79
C LEU A 70 13.36 7.92 15.27
N SER A 71 12.76 8.86 14.54
CA SER A 71 12.80 8.90 13.07
C SER A 71 14.21 9.19 12.55
N ASP A 72 14.68 8.42 11.57
CA ASP A 72 15.98 8.56 10.92
C ASP A 72 15.84 9.02 9.44
N PRO A 73 16.91 9.57 8.83
CA PRO A 73 16.88 10.00 7.43
C PRO A 73 16.50 8.89 6.41
N PRO A 74 16.95 7.63 6.54
CA PRO A 74 16.50 6.53 5.68
C PRO A 74 14.98 6.29 5.69
N MET A 75 14.33 6.29 6.86
CA MET A 75 12.88 6.14 6.94
C MET A 75 12.13 7.27 6.24
N ARG A 76 12.66 8.50 6.29
CA ARG A 76 12.10 9.65 5.56
C ARG A 76 12.10 9.41 4.05
N THR A 77 13.20 8.90 3.51
CA THR A 77 13.30 8.56 2.09
C THR A 77 12.28 7.49 1.72
N LEU A 78 12.12 6.44 2.54
CA LEU A 78 11.10 5.42 2.31
C LEU A 78 9.68 6.00 2.28
N GLU A 79 9.37 6.94 3.17
CA GLU A 79 8.06 7.61 3.15
C GLU A 79 7.84 8.43 1.87
N TYR A 80 8.84 9.18 1.42
CA TYR A 80 8.73 9.95 0.17
C TYR A 80 8.57 9.05 -1.05
N VAL A 81 9.28 7.93 -1.09
CA VAL A 81 9.08 6.91 -2.14
C VAL A 81 7.66 6.33 -2.02
N LEU A 82 7.15 6.10 -0.81
CA LEU A 82 5.79 5.62 -0.60
C LEU A 82 4.72 6.61 -1.09
N TYR A 83 4.96 7.93 -0.98
CA TYR A 83 4.07 8.93 -1.57
C TYR A 83 4.01 8.81 -3.10
N ILE A 84 5.14 8.59 -3.77
CA ILE A 84 5.16 8.35 -5.21
C ILE A 84 4.42 7.06 -5.57
N ILE A 85 4.68 5.98 -4.81
CA ILE A 85 3.99 4.70 -4.98
C ILE A 85 2.48 4.84 -4.79
N SER A 86 2.03 5.69 -3.85
CA SER A 86 0.61 5.91 -3.61
C SER A 86 -0.12 6.49 -4.83
N LEU A 87 0.56 7.28 -5.67
CA LEU A 87 0.00 7.75 -6.95
C LEU A 87 -0.22 6.59 -7.93
N VAL A 88 0.68 5.61 -7.96
CA VAL A 88 0.50 4.39 -8.77
C VAL A 88 -0.70 3.58 -8.26
N TYR A 89 -0.92 3.53 -6.95
CA TYR A 89 -2.10 2.87 -6.39
C TYR A 89 -3.41 3.59 -6.75
N VAL A 90 -3.41 4.93 -6.75
CA VAL A 90 -4.56 5.72 -7.24
C VAL A 90 -4.81 5.43 -8.72
N TYR A 91 -3.75 5.41 -9.55
CA TYR A 91 -3.86 5.05 -10.95
C TYR A 91 -4.50 3.66 -11.14
N LYS A 92 -4.04 2.65 -10.38
CA LYS A 92 -4.59 1.28 -10.43
C LYS A 92 -6.05 1.20 -9.97
N LEU A 93 -6.43 1.99 -8.97
CA LEU A 93 -7.82 2.10 -8.54
C LEU A 93 -8.69 2.65 -9.67
N VAL A 94 -8.28 3.75 -10.30
CA VAL A 94 -9.01 4.38 -11.41
C VAL A 94 -9.09 3.44 -12.61
N GLU A 95 -8.01 2.76 -12.97
CA GLU A 95 -7.98 1.72 -14.01
C GLU A 95 -9.04 0.63 -13.74
N THR A 96 -9.14 0.17 -12.49
CA THR A 96 -10.14 -0.82 -12.08
C THR A 96 -11.58 -0.29 -12.21
N ILE A 97 -11.81 0.98 -11.88
CA ILE A 97 -13.13 1.63 -12.07
C ILE A 97 -13.48 1.66 -13.56
N ILE A 98 -12.55 2.06 -14.42
CA ILE A 98 -12.78 2.14 -15.87
C ILE A 98 -13.13 0.75 -16.42
N ILE A 99 -12.40 -0.29 -16.01
CA ILE A 99 -12.68 -1.68 -16.40
C ILE A 99 -14.10 -2.10 -15.97
N LEU A 100 -14.52 -1.76 -14.76
CA LEU A 100 -15.87 -2.08 -14.28
C LEU A 100 -16.97 -1.33 -15.04
N LEU A 101 -16.74 -0.07 -15.41
CA LEU A 101 -17.69 0.74 -16.18
C LEU A 101 -17.85 0.22 -17.61
N SER A 102 -16.80 -0.35 -18.20
CA SER A 102 -16.84 -0.94 -19.54
C SER A 102 -17.61 -2.27 -19.60
N TYR A 103 -18.21 -2.73 -18.51
CA TYR A 103 -18.94 -4.00 -18.47
C TYR A 103 -20.05 -4.08 -19.52
N ASN A 104 -20.78 -2.97 -19.71
CA ASN A 104 -21.91 -2.89 -20.65
C ASN A 104 -21.47 -2.81 -22.12
N ASP A 105 -20.19 -2.61 -22.40
CA ASP A 105 -19.67 -2.46 -23.77
C ASP A 105 -19.46 -3.82 -24.47
N PHE A 106 -19.61 -4.93 -23.74
CA PHE A 106 -19.43 -6.28 -24.26
C PHE A 106 -20.71 -7.10 -24.12
N ASP A 107 -20.98 -7.97 -25.11
CA ASP A 107 -22.08 -8.92 -25.02
C ASP A 107 -21.89 -9.88 -23.84
N ASN A 108 -22.97 -10.11 -23.09
CA ASN A 108 -23.00 -10.90 -21.85
C ASN A 108 -22.44 -12.33 -21.98
N HIS A 109 -22.37 -12.89 -23.19
CA HIS A 109 -21.80 -14.22 -23.43
C HIS A 109 -20.26 -14.24 -23.51
N LEU A 110 -19.60 -13.10 -23.67
CA LEU A 110 -18.13 -13.01 -23.74
C LEU A 110 -17.48 -12.85 -22.36
N ILE A 111 -18.19 -12.25 -21.40
CA ILE A 111 -17.64 -11.94 -20.07
C ILE A 111 -17.94 -13.08 -19.08
N PRO A 112 -16.92 -13.57 -18.33
CA PRO A 112 -17.12 -14.54 -17.25
C PRO A 112 -18.05 -14.02 -16.16
N SER A 113 -18.89 -14.88 -15.59
CA SER A 113 -19.78 -14.53 -14.45
C SER A 113 -19.03 -14.06 -13.20
N THR A 114 -17.73 -14.36 -13.10
CA THR A 114 -16.83 -13.92 -12.03
C THR A 114 -16.35 -12.46 -12.17
N PHE A 115 -16.59 -11.82 -13.31
CA PHE A 115 -16.08 -10.47 -13.62
C PHE A 115 -16.53 -9.44 -12.58
N LEU A 116 -17.83 -9.32 -12.33
CA LEU A 116 -18.37 -8.31 -11.41
C LEU A 116 -17.94 -8.58 -9.94
N PRO A 117 -18.14 -9.79 -9.38
CA PRO A 117 -17.73 -10.05 -7.99
C PRO A 117 -16.24 -9.77 -7.75
N LEU A 118 -15.37 -10.20 -8.68
CA LEU A 118 -13.94 -10.03 -8.50
C LEU A 118 -13.47 -8.62 -8.79
N GLY A 119 -14.11 -7.92 -9.74
CA GLY A 119 -13.82 -6.52 -10.02
C GLY A 119 -14.15 -5.62 -8.83
N TYR A 120 -15.33 -5.81 -8.20
CA TYR A 120 -15.66 -5.10 -6.96
C TYR A 120 -14.73 -5.47 -5.80
N PHE A 121 -14.32 -6.73 -5.71
CA PHE A 121 -13.36 -7.16 -4.71
C PHE A 121 -11.99 -6.49 -4.87
N MET A 122 -11.47 -6.40 -6.10
CA MET A 122 -10.23 -5.67 -6.39
C MET A 122 -10.36 -4.17 -6.13
N LEU A 123 -11.50 -3.57 -6.48
CA LEU A 123 -11.79 -2.16 -6.18
C LEU A 123 -11.75 -1.90 -4.67
N LEU A 124 -12.36 -2.79 -3.88
CA LEU A 124 -12.31 -2.75 -2.42
C LEU A 124 -10.86 -2.85 -1.93
N LEU A 125 -10.08 -3.81 -2.44
CA LEU A 125 -8.68 -3.99 -2.03
C LEU A 125 -7.81 -2.75 -2.33
N TYR A 126 -7.92 -2.15 -3.52
CA TYR A 126 -7.17 -0.92 -3.84
C TYR A 126 -7.60 0.28 -2.99
N THR A 127 -8.90 0.41 -2.72
CA THR A 127 -9.40 1.45 -1.81
C THR A 127 -8.87 1.24 -0.39
N LEU A 128 -8.91 0.00 0.09
CA LEU A 128 -8.39 -0.38 1.40
C LEU A 128 -6.88 -0.12 1.48
N LEU A 129 -6.13 -0.45 0.43
CA LEU A 129 -4.69 -0.20 0.33
C LEU A 129 -4.35 1.28 0.54
N LEU A 130 -5.03 2.17 -0.17
CA LEU A 130 -4.82 3.62 -0.02
C LEU A 130 -5.14 4.10 1.40
N LEU A 131 -6.26 3.63 1.96
CA LEU A 131 -6.68 3.97 3.31
C LEU A 131 -5.63 3.54 4.34
N VAL A 132 -5.16 2.30 4.28
CA VAL A 132 -4.15 1.83 5.25
C VAL A 132 -2.77 2.42 5.03
N THR A 133 -2.41 2.75 3.80
CA THR A 133 -1.17 3.50 3.50
C THR A 133 -1.21 4.84 4.21
N TYR A 134 -2.31 5.58 4.06
CA TYR A 134 -2.52 6.86 4.73
C TYR A 134 -2.49 6.72 6.25
N LEU A 135 -3.18 5.71 6.80
CA LEU A 135 -3.16 5.44 8.23
C LEU A 135 -1.76 5.09 8.75
N ALA A 136 -0.98 4.29 8.02
CA ALA A 136 0.38 3.93 8.41
C ALA A 136 1.28 5.17 8.53
N ILE A 137 1.20 6.10 7.55
CA ILE A 137 1.91 7.37 7.60
C ILE A 137 1.43 8.24 8.77
N ALA A 138 0.12 8.26 9.04
CA ALA A 138 -0.44 8.99 10.18
C ALA A 138 0.03 8.41 11.53
N TYR A 139 0.09 7.08 11.68
CA TYR A 139 0.64 6.43 12.88
C TYR A 139 2.13 6.70 13.04
N ARG A 140 2.89 6.69 11.95
CA ARG A 140 4.30 7.08 11.96
C ARG A 140 4.48 8.47 12.56
N LYS A 141 3.75 9.48 12.05
CA LYS A 141 3.80 10.86 12.57
C LYS A 141 3.40 10.95 14.04
N LYS A 142 2.41 10.16 14.47
CA LYS A 142 1.87 10.20 15.84
C LYS A 142 2.78 9.50 16.87
N ILE A 143 3.36 8.35 16.52
CA ILE A 143 4.09 7.48 17.46
C ILE A 143 5.59 7.76 17.41
N VAL A 144 6.18 7.83 16.21
CA VAL A 144 7.64 7.99 16.01
C VAL A 144 8.05 9.47 15.99
N GLY A 145 7.09 10.37 15.74
CA GLY A 145 7.32 11.82 15.76
C GLY A 145 7.63 12.42 14.39
N THR A 146 7.93 13.71 14.41
CA THR A 146 8.27 14.52 13.24
C THR A 146 9.74 14.41 12.89
N TYR A 147 10.08 14.53 11.61
CA TYR A 147 11.47 14.66 11.19
C TYR A 147 12.01 16.02 11.66
N LEU A 148 12.82 16.02 12.73
CA LEU A 148 13.56 17.19 13.16
C LEU A 148 14.76 17.36 12.21
N PHE A 149 14.78 18.46 11.47
CA PHE A 149 15.84 18.76 10.49
C PHE A 149 17.16 19.20 11.14
N ASP A 150 17.15 19.54 12.43
CA ASP A 150 18.26 20.23 13.12
C ASP A 150 19.16 19.28 13.96
N ASP A 151 18.81 18.01 14.09
CA ASP A 151 19.55 17.03 14.91
C ASP A 151 20.66 16.28 14.16
N MET A 152 21.12 16.82 13.02
CA MET A 152 22.37 16.34 12.39
C MET A 152 23.60 16.55 13.29
N ASN A 153 23.49 17.34 14.36
CA ASN A 153 24.59 17.64 15.29
C ASN A 153 24.53 16.91 16.64
N GLN A 154 23.51 16.09 16.95
CA GLN A 154 23.41 15.47 18.29
C GLN A 154 24.29 14.22 18.50
N HIS A 155 24.87 13.65 17.43
CA HIS A 155 25.77 12.49 17.50
C HIS A 155 27.22 12.85 17.10
N VAL A 156 27.63 14.11 17.23
CA VAL A 156 29.06 14.41 17.28
C VAL A 156 29.54 13.99 18.66
N ASP A 157 29.85 12.69 18.80
CA ASP A 157 30.68 12.20 19.89
C ASP A 157 31.99 13.00 19.86
N HIS A 158 32.04 14.06 20.67
CA HIS A 158 33.30 14.69 21.03
C HIS A 158 34.00 13.75 22.00
N TRP A 159 34.65 12.73 21.44
CA TRP A 159 35.67 11.98 22.17
C TRP A 159 36.77 12.97 22.57
N LYS A 160 37.00 13.09 23.88
CA LYS A 160 38.18 13.72 24.47
C LYS A 160 39.12 12.62 24.93
#